data_AF-A0A6C7TT06-F1
#
_entry.id   AF-A0A6C7TT06-F1
#
_cell.length_a   1.000
_cell.length_b   1.000
_cell.length_c   1.000
_cell.angle_alpha   90.00
_cell.angle_beta   90.00
_cell.angle_gamma   90.00
#
_symmetry.space_group_name_H-M   'P 1'
#
loop_
_entity.id
_entity.type
_entity.pdbx_description
1 polymer ?
#
loop_
_entity_poly.entity_id
_entity_poly.type
_entity_poly.pdbx_seq_one_letter_code
_entity_poly.pdbx_strand_id
1 'polypeptide(L)'
;KCTCITLNYDLLLEEMLFLTLDEKVSEGNVYNIFYKMPIKYIDERTEVAQQGFNFFNDNLNNGKKNSTEIVKLHGSINWYCDQIYQNSPIYFYSHNTSKESEEYQKIIGKESLRQLIIPPILDKTNNYNHIEIQSLWKKAFKAIQKAKNIYIYGFSFPITDLSVVYLFKSALQNKQDYKIYVINTKSNIDDKKKRYNEIFGEGKCDFSFCCDDNLEKLAKYLNKKF
;
A
#
# COMPACT_ATOMS: atom_id res chain seq x y z
N LYS A 1 4.44 2.85 15.30
CA LYS A 1 3.72 3.02 14.00
C LYS A 1 4.21 1.95 13.03
N CYS A 2 3.30 1.23 12.39
CA CYS A 2 3.60 0.20 11.40
C CYS A 2 3.54 0.81 10.00
N THR A 3 4.42 0.39 9.08
CA THR A 3 4.28 0.72 7.66
C THR A 3 3.67 -0.49 6.97
N CYS A 4 2.56 -0.29 6.28
CA CYS A 4 1.91 -1.32 5.49
C CYS A 4 2.42 -1.26 4.05
N ILE A 5 2.89 -2.38 3.52
CA ILE A 5 3.29 -2.50 2.11
C ILE A 5 2.29 -3.44 1.46
N THR A 6 1.70 -3.02 0.34
CA THR A 6 0.73 -3.84 -0.40
C THR A 6 1.08 -3.91 -1.88
N LEU A 7 0.79 -5.08 -2.45
CA LEU A 7 0.90 -5.38 -3.87
C LEU A 7 -0.47 -5.39 -4.56
N ASN A 8 -1.56 -5.29 -3.77
CA ASN A 8 -2.93 -5.26 -4.26
C ASN A 8 -3.28 -3.86 -4.77
N TYR A 9 -4.12 -3.83 -5.81
CA TYR A 9 -4.65 -2.58 -6.36
C TYR A 9 -5.90 -2.09 -5.63
N ASP A 10 -6.61 -2.97 -4.91
CA ASP A 10 -7.87 -2.67 -4.23
C ASP A 10 -7.71 -1.68 -3.06
N LEU A 11 -8.84 -1.21 -2.51
CA LEU A 11 -8.90 -0.23 -1.42
C LEU A 11 -9.29 -0.85 -0.08
N LEU A 12 -9.30 -2.19 0.04
CA LEU A 12 -9.80 -2.85 1.25
C LEU A 12 -8.96 -2.49 2.48
N LEU A 13 -7.63 -2.44 2.31
CA LEU A 13 -6.74 -2.06 3.41
C LEU A 13 -6.94 -0.60 3.84
N GLU A 14 -7.10 0.32 2.88
CA GLU A 14 -7.42 1.71 3.19
C GLU A 14 -8.74 1.83 3.93
N GLU A 15 -9.79 1.16 3.47
CA GLU A 15 -11.10 1.19 4.09
C GLU A 15 -11.04 0.65 5.52
N MET A 16 -10.41 -0.52 5.72
CA MET A 16 -10.23 -1.10 7.05
C MET A 16 -9.46 -0.16 7.99
N LEU A 17 -8.42 0.51 7.51
CA LEU A 17 -7.67 1.47 8.32
C LEU A 17 -8.47 2.73 8.58
N PHE A 18 -9.24 3.21 7.61
CA PHE A 18 -10.09 4.39 7.74
C PHE A 18 -11.16 4.21 8.82
N LEU A 19 -11.80 3.04 8.85
CA LEU A 19 -12.78 2.65 9.88
C LEU A 19 -12.20 2.58 11.30
N THR A 20 -10.88 2.56 11.45
CA THR A 20 -10.20 2.55 12.76
C THR A 20 -9.70 3.93 13.20
N LEU A 21 -9.88 4.97 12.38
CA LEU A 21 -9.47 6.32 12.73
C LEU A 21 -10.41 6.94 13.77
N ASP A 22 -9.84 7.76 14.66
CA ASP A 22 -10.60 8.65 15.52
C ASP A 22 -11.48 9.57 14.67
N GLU A 23 -12.73 9.82 15.11
CA GLU A 23 -13.69 10.68 14.40
C GLU A 23 -13.06 12.03 14.02
N LYS A 24 -12.27 12.64 14.91
CA LYS A 24 -11.57 13.91 14.67
C LYS A 24 -10.51 13.83 13.57
N VAL A 25 -9.93 12.64 13.37
CA VAL A 25 -8.98 12.37 12.29
C VAL A 25 -9.71 11.98 11.01
N SER A 26 -10.92 11.43 11.09
CA SER A 26 -11.70 11.05 9.91
C SER A 26 -12.42 12.25 9.27
N GLU A 27 -12.75 13.29 10.05
CA GLU A 27 -13.53 14.43 9.61
C GLU A 27 -12.86 15.17 8.43
N GLY A 28 -13.50 15.14 7.25
CA GLY A 28 -13.01 15.77 6.03
C GLY A 28 -11.78 15.11 5.40
N ASN A 29 -11.30 13.99 5.94
CA ASN A 29 -10.15 13.25 5.42
C ASN A 29 -10.59 12.12 4.47
N VAL A 30 -9.69 11.75 3.56
CA VAL A 30 -9.89 10.66 2.58
C VAL A 30 -8.66 9.75 2.58
N TYR A 31 -8.65 8.69 1.76
CA TYR A 31 -7.59 7.67 1.77
C TYR A 31 -6.17 8.21 1.50
N ASN A 32 -6.03 9.43 0.94
CA ASN A 32 -4.73 10.05 0.67
C ASN A 32 -3.88 10.30 1.93
N ILE A 33 -4.47 10.29 3.13
CA ILE A 33 -3.75 10.41 4.39
C ILE A 33 -2.75 9.25 4.58
N PHE A 34 -3.05 8.08 4.02
CA PHE A 34 -2.22 6.89 4.17
C PHE A 34 -1.05 6.82 3.19
N TYR A 35 -1.19 7.39 1.99
CA TYR A 35 -0.22 7.23 0.90
C TYR A 35 1.10 7.97 1.13
N LYS A 36 1.05 9.10 1.86
CA LYS A 36 2.20 9.94 2.24
C LYS A 36 3.17 10.23 1.08
N MET A 37 2.63 10.38 -0.13
CA MET A 37 3.33 10.74 -1.35
C MET A 37 2.68 11.99 -1.95
N PRO A 38 3.34 12.73 -2.85
CA PRO A 38 2.73 13.84 -3.57
C PRO A 38 1.68 13.29 -4.55
N ILE A 39 0.44 13.19 -4.08
CA ILE A 39 -0.72 12.74 -4.84
C ILE A 39 -1.83 13.78 -4.70
N LYS A 40 -2.44 14.13 -5.82
CA LYS A 40 -3.45 15.20 -5.93
C LYS A 40 -4.85 14.65 -5.93
N TYR A 41 -5.81 15.41 -5.44
CA TYR A 41 -7.20 15.03 -5.59
C TYR A 41 -7.66 15.28 -7.02
N ILE A 42 -8.47 14.39 -7.59
CA ILE A 42 -8.89 14.51 -8.99
C ILE A 42 -9.69 15.80 -9.26
N ASP A 43 -10.37 16.32 -8.25
CA ASP A 43 -11.16 17.56 -8.33
C ASP A 43 -10.29 18.80 -8.53
N GLU A 44 -8.99 18.73 -8.22
CA GLU A 44 -8.03 19.80 -8.55
C GLU A 44 -7.91 20.03 -10.06
N ARG A 45 -8.39 19.09 -10.90
CA ARG A 45 -8.48 19.26 -12.36
C ARG A 45 -9.74 20.02 -12.79
N THR A 46 -10.60 20.42 -11.86
CA THR A 46 -11.90 21.08 -12.14
C THR A 46 -11.96 22.46 -11.50
N GLU A 47 -12.68 23.40 -12.15
CA GLU A 47 -12.78 24.80 -11.70
C GLU A 47 -13.57 24.98 -10.38
N VAL A 48 -14.39 23.98 -9.99
CA VAL A 48 -15.32 24.04 -8.85
C VAL A 48 -14.60 23.99 -7.49
N ALA A 49 -13.37 23.49 -7.44
CA ALA A 49 -12.72 23.16 -6.18
C ALA A 49 -12.22 24.39 -5.37
N GLN A 50 -12.06 25.57 -5.99
CA GLN A 50 -11.26 26.68 -5.45
C GLN A 50 -11.73 27.30 -4.11
N GLN A 51 -12.99 27.10 -3.69
CA GLN A 51 -13.54 27.79 -2.50
C GLN A 51 -13.45 27.02 -1.17
N GLY A 52 -13.16 25.70 -1.17
CA GLY A 52 -13.10 24.87 0.05
C GLY A 52 -11.69 24.59 0.58
N PHE A 53 -10.64 24.85 -0.20
CA PHE A 53 -9.31 24.23 -0.04
C PHE A 53 -8.56 24.47 1.28
N ASN A 54 -8.76 25.60 1.97
CA ASN A 54 -7.88 25.95 3.09
C ASN A 54 -8.15 25.13 4.37
N PHE A 55 -9.43 24.87 4.71
CA PHE A 55 -9.78 24.09 5.92
C PHE A 55 -9.50 22.58 5.76
N PHE A 56 -9.69 22.03 4.55
CA PHE A 56 -9.38 20.63 4.27
C PHE A 56 -7.88 20.34 4.38
N ASN A 57 -7.01 21.30 4.07
CA ASN A 57 -5.57 21.07 4.02
C ASN A 57 -4.95 20.84 5.42
N ASP A 58 -5.43 21.54 6.45
CA ASP A 58 -4.94 21.38 7.82
C ASP A 58 -5.36 20.02 8.43
N ASN A 59 -6.61 19.61 8.21
CA ASN A 59 -7.10 18.29 8.62
C ASN A 59 -6.35 17.15 7.90
N LEU A 60 -6.06 17.31 6.61
CA LEU A 60 -5.27 16.36 5.82
C LEU A 60 -3.83 16.23 6.33
N ASN A 61 -3.18 17.35 6.67
CA ASN A 61 -1.82 17.33 7.21
C ASN A 61 -1.78 16.64 8.58
N ASN A 62 -2.74 16.92 9.46
CA ASN A 62 -2.86 16.25 10.74
C ASN A 62 -3.15 14.75 10.57
N GLY A 63 -4.06 14.40 9.66
CA GLY A 63 -4.38 13.01 9.31
C GLY A 63 -3.16 12.24 8.79
N LYS A 64 -2.37 12.83 7.88
CA LYS A 64 -1.11 12.23 7.39
C LYS A 64 -0.08 12.00 8.48
N LYS A 65 0.03 12.93 9.45
CA LYS A 65 0.95 12.81 10.58
C LYS A 65 0.57 11.67 11.51
N ASN A 66 -0.73 11.48 11.76
CA ASN A 66 -1.22 10.54 12.77
C ASN A 66 -1.52 9.14 12.22
N SER A 67 -1.83 9.01 10.93
CA SER A 67 -2.13 7.74 10.28
C SER A 67 -0.91 6.85 10.03
N THR A 68 -1.17 5.56 9.82
CA THR A 68 -0.20 4.60 9.28
C THR A 68 0.15 4.94 7.83
N GLU A 69 1.36 4.59 7.39
CA GLU A 69 1.73 4.72 5.97
C GLU A 69 1.36 3.43 5.21
N ILE A 70 0.73 3.59 4.05
CA ILE A 70 0.49 2.52 3.08
C ILE A 70 1.34 2.79 1.85
N VAL A 71 2.21 1.83 1.52
CA VAL A 71 3.07 1.84 0.34
C VAL A 71 2.51 0.83 -0.68
N LYS A 72 1.88 1.33 -1.75
CA LYS A 72 1.38 0.49 -2.84
C LYS A 72 2.40 0.36 -3.96
N LEU A 73 3.05 -0.80 -4.07
CA LEU A 73 4.15 -0.99 -5.01
C LEU A 73 3.71 -1.15 -6.46
N HIS A 74 2.45 -1.52 -6.68
CA HIS A 74 1.91 -1.76 -8.01
C HIS A 74 0.84 -0.73 -8.43
N GLY A 75 0.78 0.42 -7.74
CA GLY A 75 -0.27 1.41 -7.99
C GLY A 75 -1.59 1.04 -7.32
N SER A 76 -2.70 1.61 -7.79
CA SER A 76 -4.01 1.45 -7.16
C SER A 76 -5.14 1.62 -8.16
N ILE A 77 -6.29 0.98 -7.91
CA ILE A 77 -7.48 1.15 -8.75
C ILE A 77 -8.02 2.57 -8.73
N ASN A 78 -7.71 3.33 -7.68
CA ASN A 78 -8.14 4.71 -7.55
C ASN A 78 -7.07 5.72 -7.94
N TRP A 79 -5.93 5.31 -8.49
CA TRP A 79 -4.87 6.21 -8.95
C TRP A 79 -4.92 6.38 -10.46
N TYR A 80 -4.69 7.60 -10.92
CA TYR A 80 -4.79 8.01 -12.32
C TYR A 80 -3.66 8.96 -12.69
N CYS A 81 -3.17 8.87 -13.92
CA CYS A 81 -2.22 9.82 -14.50
C CYS A 81 -2.40 9.91 -16.01
N ASP A 82 -2.02 11.03 -16.64
CA ASP A 82 -2.18 11.21 -18.10
C ASP A 82 -1.18 10.35 -18.88
N GLN A 83 0.04 10.23 -18.34
CA GLN A 83 1.19 9.61 -18.96
C GLN A 83 2.00 8.88 -17.89
N ILE A 84 1.84 7.56 -17.86
CA ILE A 84 2.53 6.66 -16.92
C ILE A 84 4.06 6.82 -17.00
N TYR A 85 4.59 7.27 -18.15
CA TYR A 85 6.03 7.27 -18.44
C TYR A 85 6.72 8.65 -18.35
N GLN A 86 6.01 9.74 -18.03
CA GLN A 86 6.57 11.10 -18.02
C GLN A 86 6.52 11.80 -16.65
N ASN A 87 6.43 11.04 -15.55
CA ASN A 87 6.36 11.60 -14.17
C ASN A 87 5.25 12.64 -14.00
N SER A 88 4.12 12.42 -14.69
CA SER A 88 2.94 13.27 -14.56
C SER A 88 2.38 13.21 -13.14
N PRO A 89 1.66 14.25 -12.69
CA PRO A 89 1.02 14.21 -11.39
C PRO A 89 0.11 12.98 -11.26
N ILE A 90 0.25 12.25 -10.16
CA ILE A 90 -0.70 11.20 -9.81
C ILE A 90 -1.91 11.84 -9.15
N TYR A 91 -3.08 11.51 -9.66
CA TYR A 91 -4.36 11.89 -9.10
C TYR A 91 -4.99 10.68 -8.40
N PHE A 92 -5.66 10.89 -7.27
CA PHE A 92 -6.50 9.86 -6.67
C PHE A 92 -7.99 10.23 -6.73
N TYR A 93 -8.81 9.19 -6.89
CA TYR A 93 -10.25 9.24 -6.82
C TYR A 93 -10.71 8.66 -5.47
N SER A 94 -11.68 9.29 -4.81
CA SER A 94 -12.28 8.79 -3.57
C SER A 94 -13.75 8.49 -3.84
N HIS A 95 -14.23 7.30 -3.47
CA HIS A 95 -15.63 6.89 -3.68
C HIS A 95 -16.60 7.48 -2.63
N ASN A 96 -16.11 8.27 -1.67
CA ASN A 96 -16.94 8.90 -0.64
C ASN A 96 -17.46 10.29 -1.05
N THR A 97 -17.77 10.51 -2.33
CA THR A 97 -18.35 11.76 -2.81
C THR A 97 -19.84 11.62 -3.12
N SER A 98 -20.55 12.75 -3.19
CA SER A 98 -21.95 12.77 -3.59
C SER A 98 -22.10 12.27 -5.04
N LYS A 99 -23.26 11.68 -5.38
CA LYS A 99 -23.54 11.14 -6.73
C LYS A 99 -23.29 12.13 -7.87
N GLU A 100 -23.58 13.42 -7.65
CA GLU A 100 -23.33 14.49 -8.63
C GLU A 100 -21.83 14.72 -8.85
N SER A 101 -21.03 14.63 -7.77
CA SER A 101 -19.58 14.71 -7.82
C SER A 101 -18.97 13.49 -8.53
N GLU A 102 -19.53 12.29 -8.34
CA GLU A 102 -19.09 11.07 -9.03
C GLU A 102 -19.27 11.17 -10.56
N GLU A 103 -20.41 11.65 -11.03
CA GLU A 103 -20.69 11.76 -12.47
C GLU A 103 -19.78 12.81 -13.13
N TYR A 104 -19.59 13.96 -12.48
CA TYR A 104 -18.72 15.03 -12.98
C TYR A 104 -17.22 14.64 -12.96
N GLN A 105 -16.76 13.97 -11.90
CA GLN A 105 -15.40 13.41 -11.82
C GLN A 105 -15.15 12.33 -12.86
N LYS A 106 -16.17 11.52 -13.19
CA LYS A 106 -16.07 10.45 -14.18
C LYS A 106 -16.01 10.97 -15.61
N ILE A 107 -16.74 12.05 -15.91
CA ILE A 107 -16.80 12.64 -17.26
C ILE A 107 -15.62 13.59 -17.50
N ILE A 108 -15.32 14.51 -16.57
CA ILE A 108 -14.33 15.58 -16.77
C ILE A 108 -13.02 15.27 -16.03
N GLY A 109 -13.11 14.84 -14.78
CA GLY A 109 -11.93 14.61 -13.92
C GLY A 109 -11.03 13.47 -14.39
N LYS A 110 -11.58 12.45 -15.06
CA LYS A 110 -10.84 11.30 -15.61
C LYS A 110 -10.55 11.42 -17.11
N GLU A 111 -11.10 12.41 -17.80
CA GLU A 111 -10.83 12.62 -19.22
C GLU A 111 -9.32 12.79 -19.43
N SER A 112 -8.78 12.07 -20.42
CA SER A 112 -7.34 12.01 -20.72
C SER A 112 -6.44 11.39 -19.64
N LEU A 113 -6.99 10.80 -18.57
CA LEU A 113 -6.21 10.01 -17.61
C LEU A 113 -6.34 8.51 -17.85
N ARG A 114 -5.30 7.78 -17.50
CA ARG A 114 -5.26 6.32 -17.44
C ARG A 114 -5.05 5.89 -16.00
N GLN A 115 -5.61 4.74 -15.66
CA GLN A 115 -5.41 4.15 -14.34
C GLN A 115 -3.94 3.77 -14.13
N LEU A 116 -3.35 4.17 -13.01
CA LEU A 116 -1.97 3.88 -12.66
C LEU A 116 -1.91 2.54 -11.91
N ILE A 117 -1.79 1.47 -12.68
CA ILE A 117 -1.60 0.10 -12.22
C ILE A 117 -0.36 -0.49 -12.90
N ILE A 118 0.41 -1.26 -12.15
CA ILE A 118 1.55 -2.04 -12.66
C ILE A 118 1.07 -3.48 -12.82
N PRO A 119 0.68 -3.91 -14.03
CA PRO A 119 0.06 -5.21 -14.21
C PRO A 119 1.04 -6.35 -13.92
N PRO A 120 0.54 -7.57 -13.63
CA PRO A 120 1.36 -8.75 -13.37
C PRO A 120 1.93 -9.35 -14.66
N ILE A 121 2.56 -8.52 -15.49
CA ILE A 121 3.26 -8.91 -16.72
C ILE A 121 4.75 -9.12 -16.45
N LEU A 122 5.43 -9.79 -17.38
CA LEU A 122 6.87 -10.12 -17.26
C LEU A 122 7.76 -8.88 -17.30
N ASP A 123 7.56 -8.02 -18.30
CA ASP A 123 8.31 -6.76 -18.42
C ASP A 123 7.53 -5.60 -17.83
N LYS A 124 7.99 -5.13 -16.66
CA LYS A 124 7.42 -3.99 -15.93
C LYS A 124 8.31 -2.74 -16.01
N THR A 125 9.37 -2.76 -16.82
CA THR A 125 10.42 -1.72 -16.84
C THR A 125 9.83 -0.34 -17.07
N ASN A 126 8.93 -0.24 -18.06
CA ASN A 126 8.26 1.02 -18.36
C ASN A 126 7.30 1.44 -17.23
N ASN A 127 6.58 0.50 -16.60
CA ASN A 127 5.66 0.79 -15.50
C ASN A 127 6.37 1.33 -14.24
N TYR A 128 7.63 0.93 -14.01
CA TYR A 128 8.45 1.44 -12.91
C TYR A 128 9.21 2.72 -13.24
N ASN A 129 9.09 3.28 -14.45
CA ASN A 129 9.81 4.50 -14.82
C ASN A 129 9.23 5.78 -14.18
N HIS A 130 8.09 5.66 -13.49
CA HIS A 130 7.49 6.77 -12.76
C HIS A 130 8.22 7.04 -11.43
N ILE A 131 8.67 8.28 -11.22
CA ILE A 131 9.49 8.68 -10.06
C ILE A 131 8.80 8.41 -8.72
N GLU A 132 7.50 8.66 -8.63
CA GLU A 132 6.74 8.35 -7.42
C GLU A 132 6.65 6.85 -7.14
N ILE A 133 6.52 6.02 -8.18
CA ILE A 133 6.56 4.57 -8.02
C ILE A 133 7.94 4.14 -7.52
N GLN A 134 9.03 4.64 -8.12
CA GLN A 134 10.40 4.35 -7.63
C GLN A 134 10.60 4.80 -6.17
N SER A 135 10.02 5.94 -5.80
CA SER A 135 10.02 6.46 -4.43
C SER A 135 9.32 5.48 -3.47
N LEU A 136 8.18 4.89 -3.88
CA LEU A 136 7.48 3.86 -3.10
C LEU A 136 8.32 2.60 -2.91
N TRP A 137 9.00 2.12 -3.95
CA TRP A 137 9.92 0.98 -3.83
C TRP A 137 11.08 1.30 -2.87
N LYS A 138 11.64 2.53 -2.94
CA LYS A 138 12.67 2.99 -2.00
C LYS A 138 12.15 3.10 -0.57
N LYS A 139 10.90 3.54 -0.36
CA LYS A 139 10.24 3.57 0.95
C LYS A 139 10.04 2.17 1.51
N ALA A 140 9.52 1.25 0.71
CA ALA A 140 9.36 -0.16 1.09
C ALA A 140 10.69 -0.78 1.49
N PHE A 141 11.75 -0.56 0.69
CA PHE A 141 13.10 -1.03 1.01
C PHE A 141 13.55 -0.55 2.39
N LYS A 142 13.43 0.77 2.65
CA LYS A 142 13.83 1.36 3.94
C LYS A 142 12.98 0.85 5.10
N ALA A 143 11.69 0.66 4.89
CA ALA A 143 10.78 0.13 5.91
C ALA A 143 11.17 -1.31 6.29
N ILE A 144 11.40 -2.18 5.30
CA ILE A 144 11.84 -3.57 5.49
C ILE A 144 13.20 -3.60 6.19
N GLN A 145 14.16 -2.80 5.72
CA GLN A 145 15.51 -2.74 6.29
C GLN A 145 15.52 -2.34 7.78
N LYS A 146 14.62 -1.45 8.19
CA LYS A 146 14.52 -0.98 9.59
C LYS A 146 13.69 -1.92 10.48
N ALA A 147 12.82 -2.75 9.90
CA ALA A 147 11.88 -3.56 10.66
C ALA A 147 12.56 -4.69 11.44
N LYS A 148 12.21 -4.85 12.72
CA LYS A 148 12.58 -6.02 13.53
C LYS A 148 11.56 -7.16 13.41
N ASN A 149 10.28 -6.81 13.30
CA ASN A 149 9.19 -7.76 13.09
C ASN A 149 8.54 -7.44 11.76
N ILE A 150 8.47 -8.42 10.87
CA ILE A 150 7.86 -8.30 9.54
C ILE A 150 6.70 -9.28 9.48
N TYR A 151 5.50 -8.79 9.20
CA TYR A 151 4.28 -9.60 9.10
C TYR A 151 3.89 -9.68 7.61
N ILE A 152 3.88 -10.89 7.05
CA ILE A 152 3.56 -11.12 5.64
C ILE A 152 2.23 -11.85 5.56
N TYR A 153 1.20 -11.16 5.08
CA TYR A 153 -0.17 -11.68 4.99
C TYR A 153 -0.50 -12.10 3.56
N GLY A 154 -0.83 -13.37 3.36
CA GLY A 154 -1.40 -13.88 2.10
C GLY A 154 -0.48 -13.90 0.88
N PHE A 155 0.78 -13.45 0.98
CA PHE A 155 1.73 -13.45 -0.14
C PHE A 155 2.50 -14.76 -0.23
N SER A 156 2.65 -15.32 -1.44
CA SER A 156 3.32 -16.61 -1.66
C SER A 156 4.75 -16.50 -2.18
N PHE A 157 5.23 -15.28 -2.48
CA PHE A 157 6.47 -15.04 -3.23
C PHE A 157 6.55 -15.87 -4.53
N PRO A 158 5.60 -15.71 -5.47
CA PRO A 158 5.62 -16.46 -6.72
C PRO A 158 6.94 -16.25 -7.47
N ILE A 159 7.42 -17.29 -8.17
CA ILE A 159 8.71 -17.27 -8.88
C ILE A 159 8.75 -16.15 -9.93
N THR A 160 7.60 -15.79 -10.49
CA THR A 160 7.44 -14.73 -11.48
C THR A 160 7.59 -13.32 -10.91
N ASP A 161 7.44 -13.12 -9.60
CA ASP A 161 7.54 -11.80 -8.97
C ASP A 161 8.93 -11.56 -8.36
N LEU A 162 9.94 -11.56 -9.24
CA LEU A 162 11.34 -11.37 -8.85
C LEU A 162 11.60 -10.01 -8.21
N SER A 163 10.88 -8.95 -8.60
CA SER A 163 11.04 -7.60 -8.05
C SER A 163 10.85 -7.59 -6.54
N VAL A 164 9.81 -8.26 -6.03
CA VAL A 164 9.55 -8.34 -4.59
C VAL A 164 10.58 -9.23 -3.90
N VAL A 165 10.99 -10.34 -4.51
CA VAL A 165 12.06 -11.20 -3.96
C VAL A 165 13.35 -10.41 -3.79
N TYR A 166 13.78 -9.66 -4.82
CA TYR A 166 14.97 -8.82 -4.76
C TYR A 166 14.83 -7.70 -3.74
N LEU A 167 13.67 -7.04 -3.65
CA LEU A 167 13.41 -6.02 -2.62
C LEU A 167 13.71 -6.55 -1.21
N PHE A 168 13.16 -7.71 -0.87
CA PHE A 168 13.37 -8.32 0.45
C PHE A 168 14.82 -8.79 0.65
N LYS A 169 15.39 -9.50 -0.32
CA LYS A 169 16.78 -9.99 -0.22
C LYS A 169 17.76 -8.82 -0.05
N SER A 170 17.64 -7.76 -0.84
CA SER A 170 18.50 -6.59 -0.74
C SER A 170 18.28 -5.81 0.56
N ALA A 171 17.03 -5.65 1.02
CA ALA A 171 16.75 -4.90 2.25
C ALA A 171 17.26 -5.61 3.51
N LEU A 172 17.33 -6.94 3.49
CA LEU A 172 17.69 -7.78 4.64
C LEU A 172 19.11 -8.37 4.57
N GLN A 173 19.84 -8.20 3.46
CA GLN A 173 21.12 -8.86 3.18
C GLN A 173 22.14 -8.80 4.33
N ASN A 174 22.27 -7.63 4.97
CA ASN A 174 23.25 -7.39 6.04
C ASN A 174 22.62 -7.30 7.44
N LYS A 175 21.37 -7.76 7.59
CA LYS A 175 20.60 -7.67 8.83
C LYS A 175 20.40 -9.06 9.40
N GLN A 176 20.69 -9.23 10.69
CA GLN A 176 20.47 -10.51 11.38
C GLN A 176 19.33 -10.44 12.41
N ASP A 177 19.13 -9.28 13.04
CA ASP A 177 18.06 -9.01 14.01
C ASP A 177 16.75 -8.66 13.30
N TYR A 178 16.11 -9.67 12.72
CA TYR A 178 14.72 -9.60 12.26
C TYR A 178 14.03 -10.96 12.39
N LYS A 179 12.70 -10.92 12.52
CA LYS A 179 11.84 -12.11 12.47
C LYS A 179 10.66 -11.86 11.51
N ILE A 180 10.39 -12.84 10.66
CA ILE A 180 9.25 -12.84 9.74
C ILE A 180 8.15 -13.70 10.32
N TYR A 181 6.93 -13.18 10.36
CA TYR A 181 5.71 -13.90 10.72
C TYR A 181 4.89 -14.09 9.45
N VAL A 182 4.58 -15.34 9.11
CA VAL A 182 3.85 -15.70 7.89
C VAL A 182 2.40 -15.99 8.27
N ILE A 183 1.49 -15.15 7.78
CA ILE A 183 0.06 -15.21 8.06
C ILE A 183 -0.64 -15.65 6.78
N ASN A 184 -1.17 -16.87 6.80
CA ASN A 184 -1.75 -17.49 5.61
C ASN A 184 -2.71 -18.62 6.03
N THR A 185 -3.38 -19.24 5.08
CA THR A 185 -4.11 -20.49 5.30
C THR A 185 -3.13 -21.65 5.52
N LYS A 186 -3.61 -22.74 6.14
CA LYS A 186 -2.85 -23.98 6.33
C LYS A 186 -2.57 -24.76 5.03
N SER A 187 -3.23 -24.38 3.92
CA SER A 187 -3.07 -25.03 2.62
C SER A 187 -1.62 -24.95 2.12
N ASN A 188 -1.08 -26.04 1.56
CA ASN A 188 0.26 -26.09 0.96
C ASN A 188 1.37 -25.50 1.87
N ILE A 189 1.29 -25.78 3.18
CA ILE A 189 2.22 -25.18 4.16
C ILE A 189 3.68 -25.57 3.91
N ASP A 190 3.94 -26.79 3.44
CA ASP A 190 5.29 -27.27 3.20
C ASP A 190 5.93 -26.57 1.98
N ASP A 191 5.17 -26.35 0.91
CA ASP A 191 5.61 -25.56 -0.25
C ASP A 191 5.89 -24.11 0.15
N LYS A 192 5.03 -23.52 0.98
CA LYS A 192 5.24 -22.16 1.52
C LYS A 192 6.52 -22.10 2.36
N LYS A 193 6.72 -23.05 3.29
CA LYS A 193 7.93 -23.13 4.12
C LYS A 193 9.18 -23.23 3.26
N LYS A 194 9.18 -24.14 2.28
CA LYS A 194 10.28 -24.30 1.32
C LYS A 194 10.58 -22.98 0.63
N ARG A 195 9.57 -22.36 0.01
CA ARG A 195 9.73 -21.11 -0.74
C ARG A 195 10.26 -19.96 0.11
N TYR A 196 9.75 -19.79 1.32
CA TYR A 196 10.20 -18.76 2.23
C TYR A 196 11.64 -19.02 2.72
N ASN A 197 11.98 -20.26 3.04
CA ASN A 197 13.33 -20.61 3.48
C ASN A 197 14.36 -20.42 2.35
N GLU A 198 14.01 -20.65 1.09
CA GLU A 198 14.87 -20.33 -0.08
C GLU A 198 15.17 -18.82 -0.20
N ILE A 199 14.27 -17.96 0.27
CA ILE A 199 14.41 -16.51 0.18
C ILE A 199 15.13 -15.94 1.40
N PHE A 200 14.73 -16.38 2.59
CA PHE A 200 15.12 -15.77 3.87
C PHE A 200 16.13 -16.60 4.69
N GLY A 201 16.34 -17.86 4.33
CA GLY A 201 17.09 -18.82 5.13
C GLY A 201 16.23 -19.47 6.23
N GLU A 202 16.72 -20.60 6.75
CA GLU A 202 16.06 -21.34 7.81
C GLU A 202 16.02 -20.56 9.14
N GLY A 203 14.99 -20.80 9.95
CA GLY A 203 14.83 -20.20 11.28
C GLY A 203 14.42 -18.73 11.31
N LYS A 204 14.37 -18.03 10.16
CA LYS A 204 13.94 -16.61 10.10
C LYS A 204 12.42 -16.43 10.05
N CYS A 205 11.69 -17.45 9.61
CA CYS A 205 10.25 -17.40 9.39
C CYS A 205 9.45 -18.19 10.43
N ASP A 206 8.39 -17.58 10.94
CA ASP A 206 7.44 -18.16 11.89
C ASP A 206 6.12 -18.43 11.17
N PHE A 207 5.78 -19.71 11.04
CA PHE A 207 4.57 -20.18 10.36
C PHE A 207 3.44 -20.53 11.33
N SER A 208 3.55 -20.15 12.61
CA SER A 208 2.51 -20.45 13.61
C SER A 208 1.16 -19.79 13.31
N PHE A 209 1.13 -18.78 12.43
CA PHE A 209 -0.07 -18.11 11.95
C PHE A 209 -0.58 -18.64 10.59
N CYS A 210 -0.06 -19.78 10.11
CA CYS A 210 -0.57 -20.47 8.93
C CYS A 210 -1.73 -21.42 9.30
N CYS A 211 -2.89 -20.85 9.59
CA CYS A 211 -4.08 -21.56 10.07
C CYS A 211 -5.38 -20.92 9.55
N ASP A 212 -6.52 -21.55 9.81
CA ASP A 212 -7.81 -21.09 9.29
C ASP A 212 -8.29 -19.80 10.01
N ASP A 213 -7.98 -19.68 11.31
CA ASP A 213 -8.29 -18.54 12.20
C ASP A 213 -7.12 -17.53 12.29
N ASN A 214 -6.30 -17.44 11.24
CA ASN A 214 -5.02 -16.72 11.27
C ASN A 214 -5.12 -15.26 11.73
N LEU A 215 -6.17 -14.53 11.32
CA LEU A 215 -6.36 -13.12 11.65
C LEU A 215 -6.70 -12.93 13.12
N GLU A 216 -7.59 -13.75 13.66
CA GLU A 216 -7.97 -13.71 15.08
C GLU A 216 -6.77 -14.07 15.97
N LYS A 217 -6.02 -15.10 15.58
CA LYS A 217 -4.80 -15.51 16.27
C LYS A 217 -3.74 -14.40 16.25
N LEU A 218 -3.56 -13.72 15.12
CA LEU A 218 -2.66 -12.57 15.00
C LEU A 218 -3.11 -11.42 15.91
N ALA A 219 -4.39 -11.06 15.88
CA ALA A 219 -4.93 -9.99 16.71
C ALA A 219 -4.70 -10.25 18.22
N LYS A 220 -4.98 -11.47 18.69
CA LYS A 220 -4.70 -11.89 20.07
C LYS A 220 -3.21 -11.82 20.42
N TYR A 221 -2.33 -12.20 19.49
CA TYR A 221 -0.88 -12.12 19.70
C TYR A 221 -0.41 -10.67 19.82
N LEU A 222 -0.89 -9.78 18.94
CA LEU A 222 -0.51 -8.37 18.94
C LEU A 222 -1.02 -7.64 20.20
N ASN A 223 -2.26 -7.89 20.62
CA ASN A 223 -2.84 -7.29 21.84
C ASN A 223 -2.18 -7.74 23.15
N LYS A 224 -1.42 -8.85 23.14
CA LYS A 224 -0.64 -9.28 24.30
C LYS A 224 0.75 -8.66 24.34
N LYS A 225 1.22 -8.15 23.21
CA LYS A 225 2.60 -7.68 23.01
C LYS A 225 2.72 -6.15 23.14
N PHE A 226 1.61 -5.44 23.01
CA PHE A 226 1.47 -4.00 23.06
C PHE A 226 0.27 -3.64 23.94
#